data_AF-A0A1H3P3T4-F1
#
_entry.id   AF-A0A1H3P3T4-F1
#
_cell.length_a   1.000
_cell.length_b   1.000
_cell.length_c   1.000
_cell.angle_alpha   90.00
_cell.angle_beta   90.00
_cell.angle_gamma   90.00
#
_symmetry.space_group_name_H-M   'P 1'
#
loop_
_entity.id
_entity.type
_entity.pdbx_description
1 polymer ?
#
loop_
_entity_poly.entity_id
_entity_poly.type
_entity_poly.pdbx_seq_one_letter_code
_entity_poly.pdbx_strand_id
1 'polypeptide(L)'
;MMSALNRYLRTTPQGRLRVDRAKVAAEAKLDGKYLLRCSDPAMSAEDIAVGYKQLIQVERGWRDLKTHLELRPVYHRLEHRIRAHVLLCWLSLLLIRIIENTTGATWGSVREDLQDLHVGTFTGPAGSFAQTSTLTGAAKAIFDALNVVAPKKILTLAPAEQPVQPVPAAEPAAARPAAEVPASA
;
A
#
# COMPACT_ATOMS: atom_id res chain seq x y z
N MET A 1 -25.24 20.99 -21.41
CA MET A 1 -26.63 21.30 -21.01
C MET A 1 -27.52 20.13 -21.43
N MET A 2 -28.28 19.55 -20.50
CA MET A 2 -28.82 18.18 -20.57
C MET A 2 -29.74 17.90 -21.78
N SER A 3 -29.27 17.10 -22.74
CA SER A 3 -29.99 16.65 -23.94
C SER A 3 -30.79 15.35 -23.72
N ALA A 4 -31.35 15.14 -22.53
CA ALA A 4 -32.13 13.92 -22.27
C ALA A 4 -33.53 14.00 -22.91
N LEU A 5 -34.15 15.19 -22.86
CA LEU A 5 -35.54 15.39 -23.29
C LEU A 5 -35.68 15.54 -24.81
N ASN A 6 -34.65 16.07 -25.51
CA ASN A 6 -34.67 16.22 -26.97
C ASN A 6 -34.87 14.90 -27.72
N ARG A 7 -34.49 13.76 -27.12
CA ARG A 7 -34.70 12.44 -27.71
C ARG A 7 -36.19 12.17 -27.97
N TYR A 8 -37.07 12.58 -27.05
CA TYR A 8 -38.50 12.23 -27.04
C TYR A 8 -39.41 13.31 -27.63
N LEU A 9 -38.83 14.40 -28.13
CA LEU A 9 -39.57 15.51 -28.71
C LEU A 9 -39.44 15.48 -30.24
N ARG A 10 -40.54 15.79 -30.92
CA ARG A 10 -40.61 16.04 -32.36
C ARG A 10 -41.15 17.44 -32.61
N THR A 11 -40.63 18.12 -33.62
CA THR A 11 -41.11 19.43 -34.05
C THR A 11 -42.15 19.25 -35.14
N THR A 12 -43.31 19.89 -35.00
CA THR A 12 -44.31 19.92 -36.08
C THR A 12 -43.90 20.91 -37.16
N PRO A 13 -44.49 20.85 -38.37
CA PRO A 13 -44.22 21.83 -39.42
C PRO A 13 -44.50 23.29 -39.02
N GLN A 14 -45.33 23.49 -37.98
CA GLN A 14 -45.66 24.79 -37.39
C GLN A 14 -44.71 25.20 -36.25
N GLY A 15 -43.56 24.52 -36.08
CA GLY A 15 -42.55 24.82 -35.07
C GLY A 15 -42.92 24.43 -33.64
N ARG A 16 -44.03 23.71 -33.40
CA ARG A 16 -44.47 23.30 -32.06
C ARG A 16 -43.78 22.00 -31.65
N LEU A 17 -43.30 21.92 -30.41
CA LEU A 17 -42.78 20.69 -29.83
C LEU A 17 -43.93 19.78 -29.39
N ARG A 18 -43.89 18.52 -29.82
CA ARG A 18 -44.81 17.46 -29.40
C ARG A 18 -44.01 16.25 -28.94
N VAL A 19 -44.57 15.46 -28.03
CA VAL A 19 -43.98 14.17 -27.66
C VAL A 19 -44.06 13.22 -28.85
N ASP A 20 -42.94 12.57 -29.14
CA ASP A 20 -42.86 11.50 -30.11
C ASP A 20 -43.33 10.19 -29.46
N ARG A 21 -44.63 9.89 -29.61
CA ARG A 21 -45.23 8.68 -29.05
C ARG A 21 -44.63 7.38 -29.61
N ALA A 22 -44.08 7.41 -30.82
CA ALA A 22 -43.46 6.22 -31.41
C ALA A 22 -42.14 5.91 -30.70
N LYS A 23 -41.31 6.93 -30.43
CA LYS A 23 -40.09 6.77 -29.63
C LYS A 23 -40.39 6.34 -28.20
N VAL A 24 -41.40 6.93 -27.57
CA VAL A 24 -41.83 6.51 -26.23
C VAL A 24 -42.25 5.04 -26.22
N ALA A 25 -43.04 4.59 -27.20
CA ALA A 25 -43.46 3.19 -27.29
C ALA A 25 -42.29 2.23 -27.59
N ALA A 26 -41.24 2.69 -28.29
CA ALA A 26 -40.03 1.91 -28.52
C ALA A 26 -39.19 1.77 -27.24
N GLU A 27 -39.01 2.86 -26.48
CA GLU A 27 -38.27 2.85 -25.22
C GLU A 27 -39.01 2.02 -24.16
N ALA A 28 -40.35 2.04 -24.13
CA ALA A 28 -41.16 1.23 -23.23
C ALA A 28 -40.94 -0.29 -23.39
N LYS A 29 -40.47 -0.77 -24.56
CA LYS A 29 -40.11 -2.19 -24.76
C LYS A 29 -38.84 -2.60 -23.99
N LEU A 30 -38.11 -1.61 -23.49
CA LEU A 30 -36.88 -1.77 -22.71
C LEU A 30 -37.14 -1.61 -21.21
N ASP A 31 -38.36 -1.26 -20.81
CA ASP A 31 -38.74 -1.18 -19.40
C ASP A 31 -38.54 -2.53 -18.71
N GLY A 32 -37.92 -2.50 -17.53
CA GLY A 32 -37.56 -3.70 -16.78
C GLY A 32 -36.33 -4.46 -17.33
N LYS A 33 -35.68 -3.97 -18.39
CA LYS A 33 -34.43 -4.54 -18.92
C LYS A 33 -33.25 -3.66 -18.52
N TYR A 34 -32.14 -4.30 -18.13
CA TYR A 34 -30.90 -3.60 -17.82
C TYR A 34 -30.05 -3.48 -19.09
N LEU A 35 -29.90 -2.27 -19.61
CA LEU A 35 -29.11 -2.00 -20.82
C LEU A 35 -27.75 -1.42 -20.47
N LEU A 36 -26.69 -2.13 -20.87
CA LEU A 36 -25.34 -1.61 -20.85
C LEU A 36 -25.09 -0.83 -22.13
N ARG A 37 -24.68 0.43 -21.99
CA ARG A 37 -24.32 1.30 -23.12
C ARG A 37 -22.85 1.64 -23.03
N CYS A 38 -22.09 1.27 -24.07
CA CYS A 38 -20.70 1.67 -24.24
C CYS A 38 -20.59 2.76 -25.31
N SER A 39 -19.66 3.69 -25.14
CA SER A 39 -19.32 4.69 -26.16
C SER A 39 -18.32 4.17 -27.19
N ASP A 40 -17.62 3.08 -26.89
CA ASP A 40 -16.68 2.43 -27.78
C ASP A 40 -17.42 1.45 -28.72
N PRO A 41 -17.45 1.71 -30.03
CA PRO A 41 -18.12 0.84 -30.99
C PRO A 41 -17.34 -0.43 -31.32
N ALA A 42 -16.05 -0.53 -30.96
CA ALA A 42 -15.21 -1.69 -31.24
C ALA A 42 -15.28 -2.77 -30.16
N MET A 43 -15.83 -2.45 -28.99
CA MET A 43 -15.89 -3.36 -27.85
C MET A 43 -17.01 -4.39 -28.02
N SER A 44 -16.69 -5.67 -27.75
CA SER A 44 -17.67 -6.75 -27.80
C SER A 44 -18.72 -6.62 -26.69
N ALA A 45 -19.89 -7.24 -26.87
CA ALA A 45 -20.93 -7.24 -25.85
C ALA A 45 -20.46 -7.97 -24.57
N GLU A 46 -19.66 -9.02 -24.74
CA GLU A 46 -19.03 -9.81 -23.69
C GLU A 46 -18.08 -8.95 -22.85
N ASP A 47 -17.19 -8.19 -23.50
CA ASP A 47 -16.23 -7.32 -22.81
C ASP A 47 -16.93 -6.18 -22.08
N ILE A 48 -17.98 -5.60 -22.66
CA ILE A 48 -18.82 -4.59 -21.99
C ILE A 48 -19.45 -5.18 -20.72
N ALA A 49 -19.97 -6.41 -20.80
CA ALA A 49 -20.57 -7.08 -19.65
C ALA A 49 -19.54 -7.41 -18.57
N VAL A 50 -18.34 -7.86 -18.95
CA VAL A 50 -17.23 -8.12 -18.03
C VAL A 50 -16.77 -6.82 -17.36
N GLY A 51 -16.56 -5.75 -18.12
CA GLY A 51 -16.19 -4.44 -17.61
C GLY A 51 -17.23 -3.88 -16.63
N TYR A 52 -18.52 -4.02 -16.94
CA TYR A 52 -19.58 -3.64 -16.02
C TYR A 52 -19.52 -4.43 -14.70
N LYS A 53 -19.27 -5.74 -14.76
CA LYS A 53 -19.13 -6.57 -13.55
C LYS A 53 -17.96 -6.15 -12.67
N GLN A 54 -16.92 -5.50 -13.21
CA GLN A 54 -15.82 -4.97 -12.41
C GLN A 54 -16.25 -3.84 -11.45
N LEU A 55 -17.45 -3.26 -11.61
CA LEU A 55 -18.02 -2.31 -10.65
C LEU A 55 -18.06 -2.89 -9.22
N ILE A 56 -18.24 -4.21 -9.08
CA ILE A 56 -18.21 -4.88 -7.78
C ILE A 56 -16.85 -4.72 -7.07
N GLN A 57 -15.75 -4.66 -7.84
CA GLN A 57 -14.41 -4.44 -7.30
C GLN A 57 -14.24 -2.99 -6.85
N VAL A 58 -14.84 -2.04 -7.57
CA VAL A 58 -14.88 -0.63 -7.18
C VAL A 58 -15.66 -0.47 -5.87
N GLU A 59 -16.84 -1.09 -5.76
CA GLU A 59 -17.65 -1.08 -4.53
C GLU A 59 -16.92 -1.72 -3.35
N ARG A 60 -16.21 -2.83 -3.59
CA ARG A 60 -15.33 -3.45 -2.58
C ARG A 60 -14.21 -2.49 -2.17
N GLY A 61 -13.59 -1.79 -3.12
CA GLY A 61 -12.61 -0.72 -2.87
C GLY A 61 -13.15 0.37 -1.95
N TRP A 62 -14.37 0.85 -2.22
CA TRP A 62 -15.04 1.84 -1.38
C TRP A 62 -15.36 1.32 0.02
N ARG A 63 -15.70 0.03 0.15
CA ARG A 63 -15.92 -0.61 1.45
C ARG A 63 -14.63 -0.67 2.25
N ASP A 64 -13.53 -1.12 1.63
CA ASP A 64 -12.24 -1.27 2.30
C ASP A 64 -11.67 0.09 2.72
N LEU A 65 -11.84 1.12 1.90
CA LEU A 65 -11.50 2.50 2.27
C LEU A 65 -12.21 2.95 3.56
N LYS A 66 -13.49 2.61 3.73
CA LYS A 66 -14.28 3.04 4.87
C LYS A 66 -14.06 2.19 6.11
N THR A 67 -13.78 0.90 5.95
CA THR A 67 -13.70 -0.07 7.04
C THR A 67 -12.27 -0.30 7.51
N HIS A 68 -11.33 -0.56 6.60
CA HIS A 68 -9.95 -0.90 6.95
C HIS A 68 -9.02 0.31 6.97
N LEU A 69 -9.29 1.30 6.12
CA LEU A 69 -8.42 2.47 5.95
C LEU A 69 -9.00 3.74 6.58
N GLU A 70 -10.13 3.63 7.28
CA GLU A 70 -10.75 4.70 8.06
C GLU A 70 -10.87 6.04 7.29
N LEU A 71 -11.24 5.98 6.00
CA LEU A 71 -11.35 7.17 5.13
C LEU A 71 -12.27 8.25 5.72
N ARG A 72 -13.24 7.87 6.56
CA ARG A 72 -14.13 8.80 7.25
C ARG A 72 -13.29 9.69 8.18
N PRO A 73 -13.09 10.99 7.88
CA PRO A 73 -12.24 11.84 8.70
C PRO A 73 -12.95 12.09 10.03
N VAL A 74 -12.60 11.35 11.08
CA VAL A 74 -13.31 11.50 12.37
C VAL A 74 -12.82 12.75 13.12
N TYR A 75 -11.56 13.16 12.91
CA TYR A 75 -10.93 14.22 13.73
C TYR A 75 -10.09 15.26 12.95
N HIS A 76 -10.14 15.27 11.63
CA HIS A 76 -9.34 16.20 10.81
C HIS A 76 -10.13 17.49 10.56
N ARG A 77 -9.67 18.63 11.09
CA ARG A 77 -10.35 19.94 10.96
C ARG A 77 -9.72 20.87 9.93
N LEU A 78 -8.44 20.68 9.62
CA LEU A 78 -7.70 21.51 8.68
C LEU A 78 -7.70 20.86 7.29
N GLU A 79 -7.96 21.64 6.24
CA GLU A 79 -8.08 21.13 4.86
C GLU A 79 -6.87 20.29 4.43
N HIS A 80 -5.65 20.78 4.69
CA HIS A 80 -4.44 20.07 4.29
C HIS A 80 -4.32 18.70 4.96
N ARG A 81 -4.78 18.54 6.22
CA ARG A 81 -4.79 17.25 6.91
C ARG A 81 -5.80 16.31 6.29
N ILE A 82 -7.00 16.82 5.96
CA ILE A 82 -8.03 16.02 5.27
C ILE A 82 -7.50 15.52 3.93
N ARG A 83 -6.87 16.39 3.14
CA ARG A 83 -6.27 16.04 1.85
C ARG A 83 -5.19 14.97 2.00
N ALA A 84 -4.29 15.13 2.98
CA ALA A 84 -3.25 14.15 3.27
C ALA A 84 -3.83 12.80 3.68
N HIS A 85 -4.85 12.77 4.56
CA HIS A 85 -5.51 11.54 4.99
C HIS A 85 -6.13 10.79 3.81
N VAL A 86 -6.90 11.49 2.96
CA VAL A 86 -7.53 10.89 1.77
C VAL A 86 -6.47 10.32 0.81
N LEU A 87 -5.37 11.04 0.61
CA LEU A 87 -4.27 10.57 -0.24
C LEU A 87 -3.61 9.30 0.33
N LEU A 88 -3.35 9.27 1.63
CA LEU A 88 -2.79 8.09 2.30
C LEU A 88 -3.74 6.90 2.24
N CYS A 89 -5.04 7.10 2.47
CA CYS A 89 -6.04 6.04 2.31
C CYS A 89 -6.07 5.52 0.86
N TRP A 90 -6.00 6.40 -0.14
CA TRP A 90 -5.97 5.97 -1.54
C TRP A 90 -4.71 5.17 -1.87
N LEU A 91 -3.53 5.63 -1.43
CA LEU A 91 -2.26 4.92 -1.63
C LEU A 91 -2.27 3.56 -0.92
N SER A 92 -2.78 3.50 0.31
CA SER A 92 -2.93 2.25 1.04
C SER A 92 -3.88 1.28 0.33
N LEU A 93 -4.98 1.76 -0.26
CA LEU A 93 -5.87 0.92 -1.06
C LEU A 93 -5.14 0.33 -2.27
N LEU A 94 -4.33 1.13 -2.97
CA LEU A 94 -3.52 0.65 -4.09
C LEU A 94 -2.59 -0.49 -3.65
N LEU A 95 -1.85 -0.30 -2.55
CA LEU A 95 -0.96 -1.32 -2.00
C LEU A 95 -1.72 -2.59 -1.61
N ILE A 96 -2.88 -2.45 -0.97
CA ILE A 96 -3.74 -3.59 -0.63
C ILE A 96 -4.11 -4.37 -1.90
N ARG A 97 -4.51 -3.70 -2.98
CA ARG A 97 -4.88 -4.41 -4.23
C ARG A 97 -3.70 -5.08 -4.91
N ILE A 98 -2.52 -4.48 -4.86
CA ILE A 98 -1.30 -5.13 -5.35
C ILE A 98 -1.05 -6.40 -4.54
N ILE A 99 -1.12 -6.32 -3.21
CA ILE A 99 -0.91 -7.47 -2.33
C ILE A 99 -1.93 -8.57 -2.61
N GLU A 100 -3.22 -8.25 -2.65
CA GLU A 100 -4.27 -9.25 -2.90
C GLU A 100 -4.16 -9.89 -4.29
N ASN A 101 -3.86 -9.10 -5.33
CA ASN A 101 -3.74 -9.63 -6.69
C ASN A 101 -2.48 -10.48 -6.87
N THR A 102 -1.38 -10.13 -6.20
CA THR A 102 -0.11 -10.88 -6.29
C THR A 102 -0.14 -12.14 -5.44
N THR A 103 -0.73 -12.09 -4.24
CA THR A 103 -0.76 -13.25 -3.31
C THR A 103 -1.97 -14.16 -3.51
N GLY A 104 -3.05 -13.65 -4.12
CA GLY A 104 -4.35 -14.33 -4.20
C GLY A 104 -5.11 -14.38 -2.87
N ALA A 105 -4.54 -13.88 -1.78
CA ALA A 105 -5.16 -13.84 -0.46
C ALA A 105 -5.93 -12.53 -0.23
N THR A 106 -6.89 -12.54 0.70
CA THR A 106 -7.59 -11.31 1.09
C THR A 106 -6.74 -10.46 2.02
N TRP A 107 -6.94 -9.15 2.00
CA TRP A 107 -6.24 -8.22 2.88
C TRP A 107 -6.37 -8.58 4.35
N GLY A 108 -7.54 -9.06 4.78
CA GLY A 108 -7.77 -9.49 6.16
C GLY A 108 -6.79 -10.57 6.60
N SER A 109 -6.68 -11.64 5.80
CA SER A 109 -5.76 -12.76 6.08
C SER A 109 -4.30 -12.30 6.05
N VAL A 110 -3.90 -11.55 5.00
CA VAL A 110 -2.52 -11.07 4.88
C VAL A 110 -2.14 -10.16 6.05
N ARG A 111 -3.06 -9.27 6.45
CA ARG A 111 -2.86 -8.39 7.59
C ARG A 111 -2.72 -9.19 8.88
N GLU A 112 -3.55 -10.19 9.12
CA GLU A 112 -3.45 -11.05 10.31
C GLU A 112 -2.11 -11.78 10.36
N ASP A 113 -1.70 -12.41 9.25
CA ASP A 113 -0.42 -13.12 9.17
C ASP A 113 0.79 -12.22 9.39
N LEU A 114 0.75 -10.98 8.87
CA LEU A 114 1.82 -10.00 9.03
C LEU A 114 1.77 -9.27 10.37
N GLN A 115 0.61 -9.16 11.01
CA GLN A 115 0.45 -8.47 12.29
C GLN A 115 1.14 -9.23 13.43
N ASP A 116 1.36 -10.54 13.29
CA ASP A 116 2.13 -11.36 14.24
C ASP A 116 3.65 -11.11 14.19
N LEU A 117 4.13 -10.42 13.15
CA LEU A 117 5.53 -10.06 13.01
C LEU A 117 5.86 -8.85 13.90
N HIS A 118 6.59 -9.10 14.99
CA HIS A 118 6.97 -8.09 15.98
C HIS A 118 8.48 -8.00 16.12
N VAL A 119 8.97 -6.84 16.57
CA VAL A 119 10.36 -6.66 17.00
C VAL A 119 10.39 -6.58 18.53
N GLY A 120 11.11 -7.51 19.15
CA GLY A 120 11.40 -7.48 20.58
C GLY A 120 12.78 -6.87 20.83
N THR A 121 12.85 -5.87 21.68
CA THR A 121 14.11 -5.27 22.16
C THR A 121 14.40 -5.78 23.57
N PHE A 122 15.58 -6.36 23.74
CA PHE A 122 16.04 -6.94 24.99
C PHE A 122 17.28 -6.17 25.46
N THR A 123 17.28 -5.75 26.72
CA THR A 123 18.39 -5.03 27.34
C THR A 123 18.81 -5.77 28.59
N GLY A 124 20.10 -6.03 28.74
CA GLY A 124 20.67 -6.70 29.90
C GLY A 124 22.12 -6.28 30.19
N PRO A 125 22.74 -6.87 31.22
CA PRO A 125 24.10 -6.52 31.63
C PRO A 125 25.16 -6.73 30.54
N ALA A 126 24.90 -7.62 29.60
CA ALA A 126 25.79 -7.93 28.46
C ALA A 126 25.56 -7.04 27.24
N GLY A 127 24.61 -6.09 27.30
CA GLY A 127 24.26 -5.18 26.20
C GLY A 127 22.78 -5.22 25.83
N SER A 128 22.45 -4.65 24.68
CA SER A 128 21.10 -4.68 24.11
C SER A 128 21.06 -5.37 22.75
N PHE A 129 19.96 -6.03 22.46
CA PHE A 129 19.72 -6.60 21.14
C PHE A 129 18.25 -6.49 20.73
N ALA A 130 18.02 -6.39 19.42
CA ALA A 130 16.70 -6.38 18.82
C ALA A 130 16.55 -7.60 17.90
N GLN A 131 15.49 -8.38 18.11
CA GLN A 131 15.17 -9.54 17.28
C GLN A 131 13.72 -9.52 16.81
N THR A 132 13.47 -10.07 15.63
CA THR A 132 12.13 -10.28 15.09
C THR A 132 11.51 -11.57 15.65
N SER A 133 10.19 -11.61 15.73
CA SER A 133 9.45 -12.84 16.00
C SER A 133 9.69 -13.86 14.88
N THR A 134 9.43 -15.13 15.19
CA THR A 134 9.60 -16.20 14.20
C THR A 134 8.54 -16.04 13.12
N LEU A 135 8.97 -15.82 11.88
CA LEU A 135 8.09 -15.75 10.72
C LEU A 135 7.30 -17.05 10.54
N THR A 136 5.98 -16.93 10.52
CA THR A 136 5.06 -18.03 10.18
C THR A 136 5.25 -18.48 8.73
N GLY A 137 4.81 -19.70 8.40
CA GLY A 137 4.86 -20.19 7.02
C GLY A 137 4.06 -19.31 6.06
N ALA A 138 2.89 -18.83 6.50
CA ALA A 138 2.04 -17.92 5.73
C ALA A 138 2.71 -16.56 5.47
N ALA A 139 3.33 -15.95 6.50
CA ALA A 139 4.06 -14.70 6.34
C ALA A 139 5.24 -14.83 5.36
N LYS A 140 5.99 -15.94 5.39
CA LYS A 140 7.06 -16.20 4.42
C LYS A 140 6.53 -16.28 3.00
N ALA A 141 5.44 -17.02 2.78
CA ALA A 141 4.81 -17.13 1.46
C ALA A 141 4.35 -15.76 0.92
N ILE A 142 3.88 -14.86 1.80
CA ILE A 142 3.54 -13.49 1.43
C ILE A 142 4.78 -12.71 0.98
N PHE A 143 5.88 -12.74 1.74
CA PHE A 143 7.13 -12.07 1.35
C PHE A 143 7.69 -12.60 0.02
N ASP A 144 7.67 -13.93 -0.17
CA ASP A 144 8.14 -14.57 -1.39
C ASP A 144 7.27 -14.17 -2.60
N ALA A 145 5.94 -14.20 -2.46
CA ALA A 145 5.02 -13.79 -3.52
C ALA A 145 5.18 -12.32 -3.90
N LEU A 146 5.45 -11.44 -2.92
CA LEU A 146 5.69 -10.02 -3.15
C LEU A 146 7.12 -9.71 -3.64
N ASN A 147 8.01 -10.70 -3.70
CA ASN A 147 9.44 -10.53 -3.98
C ASN A 147 10.09 -9.48 -3.06
N VAL A 148 9.73 -9.52 -1.76
CA VAL A 148 10.25 -8.62 -0.73
C VAL A 148 11.15 -9.41 0.21
N VAL A 149 12.33 -8.87 0.52
CA VAL A 149 13.27 -9.51 1.44
C VAL A 149 12.65 -9.59 2.83
N ALA A 150 12.45 -10.80 3.32
CA ALA A 150 11.97 -11.04 4.67
C ALA A 150 12.97 -10.49 5.71
N PRO A 151 12.47 -9.94 6.84
CA PRO A 151 13.35 -9.34 7.84
C PRO A 151 14.23 -10.40 8.51
N LYS A 152 15.48 -10.00 8.83
CA LYS A 152 16.42 -10.85 9.53
C LYS A 152 15.95 -11.11 10.96
N LYS A 153 16.30 -12.29 11.49
CA LYS A 153 15.98 -12.67 12.87
C LYS A 153 16.59 -11.71 13.90
N ILE A 154 17.83 -11.29 13.67
CA ILE A 154 18.54 -10.33 14.52
C ILE A 154 18.73 -9.06 13.71
N LEU A 155 18.27 -7.92 14.25
CA LEU A 155 18.36 -6.61 13.61
C LEU A 155 19.55 -5.81 14.13
N THR A 156 19.70 -5.76 15.46
CA THR A 156 20.75 -4.98 16.12
C THR A 156 21.33 -5.77 17.28
N LEU A 157 22.66 -5.72 17.42
CA LEU A 157 23.41 -6.24 18.55
C LEU A 157 24.33 -5.11 19.03
N ALA A 158 24.12 -4.63 20.25
CA ALA A 158 24.97 -3.64 20.90
C ALA A 158 25.49 -4.25 22.21
N PRO A 159 26.68 -4.86 22.19
CA PRO A 159 27.32 -5.40 23.40
C PRO A 159 27.50 -4.30 24.45
N ALA A 160 27.44 -4.66 25.74
CA ALA A 160 27.80 -3.74 26.80
C ALA A 160 29.24 -3.27 26.60
N GLU A 161 29.43 -1.95 26.68
CA GLU A 161 30.74 -1.33 26.58
C GLU A 161 31.63 -1.93 27.69
N GLN A 162 32.66 -2.69 27.29
CA GLN A 162 33.61 -3.21 28.26
C GLN A 162 34.30 -2.01 28.93
N PRO A 163 34.46 -2.00 30.27
CA PRO A 163 35.26 -0.97 30.91
C PRO A 163 36.63 -0.97 30.25
N VAL A 164 36.97 0.15 29.60
CA VAL A 164 38.29 0.38 29.00
C VAL A 164 39.30 0.19 30.12
N GLN A 165 40.01 -0.94 30.13
CA GLN A 165 41.11 -1.12 31.06
C GLN A 165 42.15 -0.03 30.75
N PRO A 166 42.65 0.70 31.75
CA PRO A 166 43.69 1.68 31.50
C PRO A 166 44.88 0.95 30.86
N VAL A 167 45.26 1.38 29.67
CA VAL A 167 46.50 0.93 29.03
C VAL A 167 47.63 1.18 30.04
N PRO A 168 48.40 0.16 30.46
CA PRO A 168 49.52 0.39 31.36
C PRO A 168 50.47 1.39 30.70
N ALA A 169 50.80 2.45 31.44
CA ALA A 169 51.73 3.46 31.00
C ALA A 169 53.02 2.77 30.53
N ALA A 170 53.42 3.04 29.29
CA ALA A 170 54.66 2.53 28.74
C ALA A 170 55.82 2.87 29.70
N GLU A 171 56.53 1.84 30.16
CA GLU A 171 57.78 2.01 30.90
C GLU A 171 58.73 2.89 30.08
N PRO A 172 59.46 3.83 30.72
CA PRO A 172 60.42 4.65 30.00
C PRO A 172 61.49 3.75 29.39
N ALA A 173 61.61 3.82 28.06
CA ALA A 173 62.61 3.09 27.30
C ALA A 173 64.00 3.31 27.91
N ALA A 174 64.63 2.21 28.33
CA ALA A 174 66.00 2.20 28.83
C ALA A 174 66.93 2.90 27.83
N ALA A 175 67.73 3.84 28.35
CA ALA A 175 68.74 4.57 27.61
C ALA A 175 69.66 3.59 26.86
N ARG A 176 69.78 3.79 25.54
CA ARG A 176 70.78 3.08 24.73
C ARG A 176 72.19 3.43 25.23
N PRO A 177 73.09 2.45 25.40
CA PRO A 177 74.47 2.75 25.74
C PRO A 177 75.12 3.51 24.57
N ALA A 178 75.96 4.50 24.92
CA ALA A 178 76.72 5.30 24.00
C ALA A 178 77.63 4.41 23.14
N ALA A 179 77.56 4.58 21.82
CA ALA A 179 78.47 3.97 20.89
C ALA A 179 79.87 4.58 21.08
N GLU A 180 80.81 3.74 21.46
CA GLU A 180 82.23 4.03 21.55
C GLU A 180 82.79 4.23 20.13
N VAL A 181 83.32 5.43 19.87
CA VAL A 181 84.02 5.75 18.61
C VAL A 181 85.47 5.33 18.76
N PRO A 182 86.00 4.38 17.97
CA PRO A 182 87.42 4.05 18.01
C PRO A 182 88.23 5.15 17.31
N ALA A 183 89.32 5.52 17.97
CA ALA A 183 90.36 6.42 17.48
C ALA A 183 91.31 5.72 16.49
N SER A 184 92.07 6.56 15.77
CA SER A 184 93.25 6.26 14.92
C SER A 184 92.93 6.06 13.43
N ALA A 185 93.61 6.67 12.45
CA ALA A 185 94.91 7.35 12.41
C ALA A 185 94.91 8.44 11.32
#